data_AF-A0A0F9BYZ9-F1
#
_entry.id   AF-A0A0F9BYZ9-F1
#
_cell.length_a   1.000
_cell.length_b   1.000
_cell.length_c   1.000
_cell.angle_alpha   90.00
_cell.angle_beta   90.00
_cell.angle_gamma   90.00
#
_symmetry.space_group_name_H-M   'P 1'
#
loop_
_entity.id
_entity.type
_entity.pdbx_description
1 polymer ?
#
loop_
_entity_poly.entity_id
_entity_poly.type
_entity_poly.pdbx_seq_one_letter_code
_entity_poly.pdbx_strand_id
1 'polypeptide(L)' 'MVTVNTTRRQGEVWSREDVRTLRQLFRNSSNTEVAVLLERTTKSVERKAAKLGLLKTKKYLRTIGRTV' A
#
# COMPACT_ATOMS: atom_id res chain seq x y z
N MET A 1 -14.22 6.33 -12.98
CA MET A 1 -14.02 5.89 -11.58
C MET A 1 -13.64 4.41 -11.64
N VAL A 2 -12.43 4.03 -11.21
CA VAL A 2 -11.93 2.65 -11.39
C VAL A 2 -12.63 1.72 -10.39
N THR A 3 -13.49 0.85 -10.89
CA THR A 3 -14.29 -0.11 -10.12
C THR A 3 -13.39 -1.21 -9.55
N VAL A 4 -12.89 -1.05 -8.32
CA VAL A 4 -12.21 -2.14 -7.60
C VAL A 4 -13.26 -3.16 -7.16
N ASN A 5 -13.26 -4.31 -7.82
CA ASN A 5 -14.24 -5.39 -7.68
C ASN A 5 -14.33 -5.89 -6.23
N THR A 6 -15.40 -5.54 -5.52
CA THR A 6 -15.65 -5.76 -4.09
C THR A 6 -16.05 -7.20 -3.75
N THR A 7 -15.49 -8.20 -4.43
CA THR A 7 -15.87 -9.61 -4.23
C THR A 7 -14.71 -10.58 -4.42
N ARG A 8 -13.65 -10.51 -3.61
CA ARG A 8 -12.82 -11.69 -3.29
C ARG A 8 -12.49 -11.74 -1.80
N ARG A 9 -12.82 -12.89 -1.21
CA ARG A 9 -12.89 -13.16 0.23
C ARG A 9 -11.57 -12.88 0.97
N GLN A 10 -11.72 -12.58 2.26
CA GLN A 10 -10.68 -12.56 3.28
C GLN A 10 -9.75 -13.77 3.12
N GLY A 11 -8.60 -13.55 2.47
CA GLY A 11 -7.64 -14.61 2.15
C GLY A 11 -6.76 -14.25 0.97
N GLU A 12 -6.55 -12.96 0.71
CA GLU A 12 -5.72 -12.50 -0.40
C GLU A 12 -4.29 -12.94 -0.14
N VAL A 13 -3.87 -14.02 -0.80
CA VAL A 13 -2.49 -14.51 -0.78
C VAL A 13 -1.63 -13.37 -1.32
N TRP A 14 -0.79 -12.81 -0.46
CA TRP A 14 0.22 -11.86 -0.88
C TRP A 14 1.39 -12.66 -1.43
N SER A 15 1.67 -12.54 -2.74
CA SER A 15 2.88 -13.13 -3.30
C SER A 15 4.11 -12.55 -2.58
N ARG A 16 5.19 -13.33 -2.50
CA ARG A 16 6.49 -12.80 -2.05
C ARG A 16 6.91 -11.58 -2.88
N GLU A 17 6.55 -11.56 -4.16
CA GLU A 17 6.77 -10.41 -5.06
C GLU A 17 5.92 -9.22 -4.64
N ASP A 18 4.61 -9.40 -4.42
CA ASP A 18 3.72 -8.31 -3.95
C ASP A 18 4.24 -7.66 -2.67
N VAL A 19 4.72 -8.48 -1.72
CA VAL A 19 5.27 -7.95 -0.46
C VAL A 19 6.61 -7.23 -0.69
N ARG A 20 7.44 -7.69 -1.64
CA ARG A 20 8.69 -7.00 -2.03
C ARG A 20 8.39 -5.66 -2.68
N THR A 21 7.46 -5.62 -3.62
CA THR A 21 6.97 -4.42 -4.30
C THR A 21 6.37 -3.43 -3.31
N LEU A 22 5.51 -3.91 -2.40
CA LEU A 22 4.93 -3.12 -1.32
C LEU A 22 6.04 -2.48 -0.46
N ARG A 23 7.06 -3.23 -0.04
CA ARG A 23 8.17 -2.69 0.77
C ARG A 23 8.97 -1.59 0.08
N GLN A 24 9.20 -1.74 -1.22
CA GLN A 24 9.99 -0.78 -2.00
C GLN A 24 9.22 0.51 -2.25
N LEU A 25 7.95 0.40 -2.65
CA LEU A 25 7.16 1.55 -3.06
C LEU A 25 6.48 2.26 -1.89
N PHE A 26 6.04 1.51 -0.87
CA PHE A 26 5.31 2.10 0.25
C PHE A 26 6.09 3.22 0.94
N ARG A 27 7.42 3.15 0.97
CA ARG A 27 8.27 4.15 1.63
C ARG A 27 8.23 5.54 1.01
N ASN A 28 8.00 5.62 -0.31
CA ASN A 28 8.17 6.84 -1.11
C ASN A 28 6.93 7.23 -1.92
N SER A 29 5.91 6.37 -1.99
CA SER A 29 4.71 6.58 -2.78
C SER A 29 3.45 6.63 -1.91
N SER A 30 2.37 7.17 -2.47
CA SER A 30 1.06 7.17 -1.82
C SER A 30 0.45 5.77 -1.75
N ASN A 31 -0.43 5.55 -0.77
CA ASN A 31 -1.15 4.29 -0.67
C ASN A 31 -2.04 4.04 -1.91
N THR A 32 -2.52 5.11 -2.54
CA THR A 32 -3.31 5.08 -3.77
C THR A 32 -2.51 4.57 -4.96
N GLU A 33 -1.30 5.09 -5.19
CA GLU A 33 -0.43 4.63 -6.27
C GLU A 33 -0.03 3.16 -6.09
N VAL A 34 0.33 2.78 -4.85
CA VAL A 34 0.69 1.39 -4.52
C VAL A 34 -0.51 0.45 -4.72
N ALA A 35 -1.73 0.91 -4.39
CA ALA A 35 -2.96 0.16 -4.60
C ALA A 35 -3.26 -0.06 -6.09
N VAL A 36 -3.09 0.98 -6.92
CA VAL A 36 -3.24 0.86 -8.38
C VAL A 36 -2.23 -0.13 -8.95
N LEU A 37 -0.96 -0.05 -8.54
CA LEU A 37 0.08 -0.93 -9.07
C LEU A 37 -0.12 -2.39 -8.68
N LEU A 38 -0.57 -2.65 -7.45
CA LEU A 38 -0.82 -4.00 -6.96
C LEU A 38 -2.20 -4.52 -7.36
N GLU A 39 -3.00 -3.73 -8.10
CA GLU A 39 -4.42 -4.02 -8.42
C GLU A 39 -5.25 -4.36 -7.18
N ARG A 40 -4.92 -3.74 -6.05
CA ARG A 40 -5.52 -3.98 -4.73
C ARG A 40 -6.22 -2.73 -4.23
N THR A 41 -7.08 -2.90 -3.22
CA THR A 41 -7.67 -1.74 -2.55
C THR A 41 -6.64 -1.06 -1.65
N THR A 42 -6.74 0.28 -1.53
CA THR A 42 -5.93 1.08 -0.60
C THR A 42 -6.00 0.55 0.83
N LYS A 43 -7.18 0.10 1.25
CA LYS A 43 -7.42 -0.51 2.56
C LYS A 43 -6.69 -1.85 2.76
N SER A 44 -6.60 -2.69 1.71
CA SER A 44 -5.82 -3.94 1.76
C SER A 44 -4.33 -3.66 1.87
N VAL A 45 -3.83 -2.69 1.08
CA VAL A 45 -2.45 -2.20 1.12
C VAL A 45 -2.09 -1.63 2.49
N GLU A 46 -2.95 -0.78 3.06
CA GLU A 46 -2.75 -0.18 4.38
C GLU A 46 -2.71 -1.23 5.49
N ARG A 47 -3.69 -2.16 5.52
CA ARG A 47 -3.71 -3.25 6.50
C ARG A 47 -2.48 -4.14 6.39
N LYS A 48 -2.04 -4.44 5.16
CA LYS A 48 -0.83 -5.23 4.95
C LYS A 48 0.42 -4.48 5.39
N ALA A 49 0.55 -3.21 5.04
CA ALA A 49 1.68 -2.38 5.43
C ALA A 49 1.76 -2.24 6.97
N ALA A 50 0.63 -2.05 7.64
CA ALA A 50 0.52 -2.04 9.10
C ALA A 50 0.96 -3.38 9.71
N LYS A 51 0.47 -4.51 9.17
CA LYS A 51 0.89 -5.86 9.62
C LYS A 51 2.38 -6.13 9.42
N LEU A 52 3.01 -5.46 8.46
CA LEU A 52 4.44 -5.55 8.16
C LEU A 52 5.28 -4.48 8.89
N GLY A 53 4.68 -3.58 9.66
CA GLY A 53 5.38 -2.49 10.34
C GLY A 53 6.03 -1.48 9.37
N LEU A 54 5.48 -1.31 8.16
CA LEU A 54 6.05 -0.40 7.17
C LEU A 54 5.68 1.04 7.49
N LEU A 55 6.69 1.90 7.52
CA LEU A 55 6.54 3.34 7.73
C LEU A 55 6.91 4.11 6.46
N LYS A 56 6.28 5.28 6.30
CA LYS A 56 6.65 6.25 5.27
C LYS A 56 7.98 6.93 5.66
N THR A 57 8.78 7.29 4.67
CA THR A 57 10.02 8.04 4.93
C THR A 57 9.70 9.46 5.39
N LYS A 58 10.58 10.05 6.22
CA LYS A 58 10.49 11.47 6.62
C LYS A 58 10.44 12.40 5.41
N LYS A 59 11.15 12.05 4.33
CA LYS A 59 11.14 12.79 3.05
C LYS A 59 9.73 12.81 2.44
N TYR A 60 9.08 11.65 2.35
CA TYR A 60 7.71 11.54 1.84
C TYR A 60 6.70 12.24 2.75
N LEU A 61 6.84 12.10 4.07
CA LEU A 61 5.98 12.77 5.05
C LEU A 61 6.06 14.30 4.93
N ARG A 62 7.27 14.84 4.70
CA ARG A 62 7.47 16.27 4.41
C ARG A 62 6.81 16.71 3.11
N THR A 63 6.85 15.89 2.04
CA THR A 63 6.28 16.27 0.74
C THR A 63 4.76 16.37 0.76
N ILE A 64 4.09 15.64 1.66
CA ILE A 64 2.63 15.67 1.82
C ILE A 64 2.17 16.57 2.98
N GLY A 65 3.09 17.33 3.60
CA GLY A 65 2.77 18.25 4.71
C GLY A 65 2.35 17.56 6.02
N ARG A 66 2.65 16.26 6.17
CA ARG A 66 2.31 15.50 7.39
C ARG A 66 3.55 15.42 8.27
N THR A 67 3.80 16.50 9.00
CA THR A 67 4.88 16.57 9.99
C THR A 67 4.56 15.65 11.17
N VAL A 68 5.51 14.80 11.56
CA VAL A 68 5.52 14.08 12.84
C VAL A 68 6.46 14.78 13.81
#